data_AF-A0AAV5FGI0-F1
#
_entry.id   AF-A0AAV5FGI0-F1
#
_cell.length_a   1.000
_cell.length_b   1.000
_cell.length_c   1.000
_cell.angle_alpha   90.00
_cell.angle_beta   90.00
_cell.angle_gamma   90.00
#
_symmetry.space_group_name_H-M   'P 1'
#
loop_
_entity.id
_entity.type
_entity.pdbx_description
1 polymer ?
#
loop_
_entity_poly.entity_id
_entity_poly.type
_entity_poly.pdbx_seq_one_letter_code
_entity_poly.pdbx_strand_id
1 'polypeptide(L)'
;MAVDAAAVSSPRATAAAVAAAAAAAGATQVVSSPRRLSGGSFPHHRRWPPAAVAPSYRACLVVVWVLGFALVFLWQSTSVGHVRLYTRPPMPLPKRPAASMGQWVASPPVYDLREFGAVGDGRTVNTAAFEAAVAAIAERGGGRLTVPAGRWLTAPFNLTSRMTLFLASGAEILGVQCWCIYRKRDVWRCFKHLVENVHIWDSRRGVRIKTAPGRGAYVSNIVYRNITLHKVRVGIVIKTDYNEHPDEGFDPKAVPIIGNISYTSIHGQGVRVPVRIQGSAEIPVTNVTFHDMSVGIVDKKFHVFQCAFVQGQVIGSVFPMPCKNLDLYNEQRELVKQSTLQNISDIDYSF
;
A
#
# COMPACT_ATOMS: atom_id res chain seq x y z
N MET A 1 -3.35 -37.03 -50.67
CA MET A 1 -4.68 -36.62 -51.15
C MET A 1 -5.43 -36.04 -49.95
N ALA A 2 -6.11 -34.90 -50.01
CA ALA A 2 -5.95 -33.77 -50.90
C ALA A 2 -6.33 -32.50 -50.10
N VAL A 3 -5.57 -31.45 -50.35
CA VAL A 3 -5.87 -30.01 -50.24
C VAL A 3 -7.31 -29.64 -49.87
N ASP A 4 -7.47 -28.71 -48.92
CA ASP A 4 -8.29 -27.52 -49.21
C ASP A 4 -7.82 -26.28 -48.44
N ALA A 5 -7.89 -25.12 -49.08
CA ALA A 5 -7.37 -23.85 -48.56
C ALA A 5 -8.18 -22.65 -49.06
N ALA A 6 -8.69 -21.85 -48.14
CA ALA A 6 -9.16 -20.47 -48.37
C ALA A 6 -9.02 -19.72 -47.03
N ALA A 7 -8.28 -18.62 -46.85
CA ALA A 7 -8.00 -17.42 -47.64
C ALA A 7 -9.00 -16.25 -47.44
N VAL A 8 -8.52 -15.23 -46.70
CA VAL A 8 -8.77 -13.79 -46.90
C VAL A 8 -10.15 -13.22 -46.55
N SER A 9 -10.20 -12.38 -45.50
CA SER A 9 -10.34 -10.92 -45.69
C SER A 9 -10.31 -10.12 -44.37
N SER A 10 -9.65 -8.96 -44.41
CA SER A 10 -9.77 -7.85 -43.45
C SER A 10 -10.27 -6.63 -44.23
N PRO A 11 -10.97 -5.69 -43.58
CA PRO A 11 -10.51 -4.31 -43.76
C PRO A 11 -10.53 -3.45 -42.49
N ARG A 12 -9.34 -2.94 -42.18
CA ARG A 12 -8.98 -1.51 -42.08
C ARG A 12 -9.85 -0.53 -41.26
N ALA A 13 -9.16 0.19 -40.38
CA ALA A 13 -9.65 1.36 -39.65
C ALA A 13 -10.06 2.54 -40.55
N THR A 14 -10.91 3.41 -40.02
CA THR A 14 -11.07 4.81 -40.44
C THR A 14 -11.05 5.73 -39.21
N ALA A 15 -10.49 6.93 -39.36
CA ALA A 15 -10.40 7.95 -38.31
C ALA A 15 -10.73 9.33 -38.89
N ALA A 16 -11.70 10.01 -38.27
CA ALA A 16 -11.99 11.45 -38.34
C ALA A 16 -12.88 11.74 -37.11
N ALA A 17 -12.56 12.64 -36.17
CA ALA A 17 -12.30 14.09 -36.27
C ALA A 17 -13.58 14.92 -36.42
N VAL A 18 -13.52 16.19 -35.96
CA VAL A 18 -14.64 17.15 -35.72
C VAL A 18 -15.33 16.90 -34.36
N ALA A 19 -15.06 17.62 -33.26
CA ALA A 19 -14.95 19.07 -32.97
C ALA A 19 -16.25 19.69 -32.42
N ALA A 20 -16.09 20.63 -31.48
CA ALA A 20 -17.15 21.15 -30.62
C ALA A 20 -17.89 22.36 -31.23
N ALA A 21 -19.09 22.66 -30.71
CA ALA A 21 -19.62 24.01 -30.66
C ALA A 21 -20.59 24.17 -29.48
N ALA A 22 -20.55 25.35 -28.85
CA ALA A 22 -21.49 25.76 -27.82
C ALA A 22 -22.14 27.10 -28.21
N ALA A 23 -23.35 27.31 -27.69
CA ALA A 23 -23.98 28.60 -27.40
C ALA A 23 -24.52 29.51 -28.53
N ALA A 24 -25.65 30.13 -28.17
CA ALA A 24 -26.10 31.50 -28.47
C ALA A 24 -26.97 31.81 -29.72
N ALA A 25 -28.27 32.00 -29.42
CA ALA A 25 -29.08 33.20 -29.70
C ALA A 25 -29.38 33.65 -31.16
N GLY A 26 -30.68 33.81 -31.44
CA GLY A 26 -31.22 34.58 -32.57
C GLY A 26 -32.75 34.65 -32.47
N ALA A 27 -33.35 35.85 -32.53
CA ALA A 27 -34.78 36.07 -32.26
C ALA A 27 -35.49 36.79 -33.41
N THR A 28 -36.73 36.39 -33.74
CA THR A 28 -37.73 37.04 -34.60
C THR A 28 -39.02 36.19 -34.58
N GLN A 29 -40.26 36.69 -34.71
CA GLN A 29 -40.82 38.04 -34.48
C GLN A 29 -42.35 37.91 -34.24
N VAL A 30 -43.05 39.02 -33.96
CA VAL A 30 -44.46 39.07 -33.51
C VAL A 30 -45.43 39.47 -34.64
N VAL A 31 -46.63 38.86 -34.67
CA VAL A 31 -47.86 39.38 -35.32
C VAL A 31 -49.08 38.92 -34.47
N SER A 32 -49.57 39.67 -33.48
CA SER A 32 -50.48 40.83 -33.53
C SER A 32 -51.91 40.57 -34.06
N SER A 33 -52.92 40.62 -33.17
CA SER A 33 -54.21 41.28 -33.44
C SER A 33 -54.97 41.58 -32.12
N PRO A 34 -55.69 42.71 -31.95
CA PRO A 34 -56.20 43.15 -30.65
C PRO A 34 -57.74 43.20 -30.53
N ARG A 35 -58.25 43.26 -29.30
CA ARG A 35 -59.47 44.05 -28.99
C ARG A 35 -59.29 44.88 -27.71
N ARG A 36 -59.82 46.10 -27.77
CA ARG A 36 -59.78 47.17 -26.78
C ARG A 36 -61.22 47.58 -26.48
N LEU A 37 -61.57 47.71 -25.20
CA LEU A 37 -62.66 48.57 -24.70
C LEU A 37 -62.15 49.20 -23.40
N SER A 38 -61.97 50.53 -23.37
CA SER A 38 -62.84 51.52 -22.69
C SER A 38 -62.44 51.75 -21.22
N GLY A 39 -62.28 52.96 -20.69
CA GLY A 39 -62.47 54.31 -21.24
C GLY A 39 -63.11 55.26 -20.20
N GLY A 40 -62.41 56.31 -19.77
CA GLY A 40 -62.89 57.34 -18.82
C GLY A 40 -61.72 58.00 -18.06
N SER A 41 -61.26 59.21 -18.42
CA SER A 41 -61.72 60.55 -17.95
C SER A 41 -61.10 60.97 -16.60
N PHE A 42 -59.98 61.71 -16.52
CA PHE A 42 -59.80 63.19 -16.62
C PHE A 42 -60.40 64.00 -15.43
N PRO A 43 -59.89 65.21 -15.06
CA PRO A 43 -58.53 65.80 -15.14
C PRO A 43 -58.06 66.58 -13.87
N HIS A 44 -56.77 66.98 -13.74
CA HIS A 44 -56.31 68.38 -13.49
C HIS A 44 -54.81 68.53 -13.09
N HIS A 45 -54.07 69.27 -13.94
CA HIS A 45 -52.88 70.12 -13.72
C HIS A 45 -52.06 70.10 -12.40
N ARG A 46 -50.74 69.86 -12.54
CA ARG A 46 -49.69 70.91 -12.42
C ARG A 46 -48.33 70.49 -13.04
N ARG A 47 -47.56 71.47 -13.51
CA ARG A 47 -46.12 71.40 -13.87
C ARG A 47 -45.32 72.03 -12.70
N TRP A 48 -44.01 71.83 -12.48
CA TRP A 48 -42.89 71.16 -13.20
C TRP A 48 -41.97 70.50 -12.10
N PRO A 49 -40.68 70.08 -12.28
CA PRO A 49 -39.75 70.12 -13.43
C PRO A 49 -39.33 68.66 -13.86
N PRO A 50 -38.18 68.37 -14.53
CA PRO A 50 -38.00 67.11 -15.28
C PRO A 50 -37.57 65.90 -14.44
N ALA A 51 -37.63 64.73 -15.08
CA ALA A 51 -37.40 63.42 -14.48
C ALA A 51 -36.01 63.24 -13.84
N ALA A 52 -36.00 62.80 -12.58
CA ALA A 52 -34.89 61.99 -12.06
C ALA A 52 -34.98 60.61 -12.70
N VAL A 53 -34.04 60.29 -13.60
CA VAL A 53 -33.94 58.98 -14.24
C VAL A 53 -33.62 57.94 -13.16
N ALA A 54 -34.54 57.02 -12.90
CA ALA A 54 -34.28 55.89 -12.01
C ALA A 54 -33.08 55.09 -12.58
N PRO A 55 -32.03 54.81 -11.77
CA PRO A 55 -30.87 54.10 -12.28
C PRO A 55 -31.30 52.70 -12.71
N SER A 56 -31.01 52.34 -13.96
CA SER A 56 -31.20 50.96 -14.41
C SER A 56 -30.42 50.02 -13.50
N TYR A 57 -30.91 48.79 -13.32
CA TYR A 57 -30.24 47.78 -12.49
C TYR A 57 -28.76 47.58 -12.85
N ARG A 58 -28.36 47.86 -14.10
CA ARG A 58 -26.96 47.87 -14.56
C ARG A 58 -26.12 48.95 -13.90
N ALA A 59 -26.65 50.15 -13.70
CA ALA A 59 -25.96 51.23 -12.97
C ALA A 59 -25.78 50.86 -11.49
N CYS A 60 -26.81 50.27 -10.85
CA CYS A 60 -26.70 49.77 -9.49
C CYS A 60 -25.64 48.66 -9.36
N LEU A 61 -25.58 47.72 -10.32
CA LEU A 61 -24.55 46.68 -10.34
C LEU A 61 -23.14 47.26 -10.49
N VAL A 62 -22.94 48.26 -11.35
CA VAL A 62 -21.64 48.96 -11.48
C VAL A 62 -21.25 49.66 -10.18
N VAL A 63 -22.18 50.36 -9.51
CA VAL A 63 -21.91 51.01 -8.22
C VAL A 63 -21.53 49.98 -7.15
N VAL A 64 -22.25 48.86 -7.05
CA VAL A 64 -21.92 47.75 -6.12
C VAL A 64 -20.54 47.16 -6.43
N TRP A 65 -20.19 46.99 -7.71
CA TRP A 65 -18.87 46.49 -8.13
C TRP A 65 -17.74 47.47 -7.77
N VAL A 66 -17.93 48.77 -8.04
CA VAL A 66 -16.96 49.83 -7.71
C VAL A 66 -16.77 49.95 -6.19
N LEU A 67 -17.85 49.91 -5.40
CA LEU A 67 -17.78 49.92 -3.94
C LEU A 67 -17.09 48.68 -3.38
N GLY A 68 -17.38 47.49 -3.92
CA GLY A 68 -16.71 46.24 -3.55
C GLY A 68 -15.22 46.25 -3.86
N PHE A 69 -14.84 46.74 -5.04
CA PHE A 69 -13.44 46.84 -5.45
C PHE A 69 -12.67 47.91 -4.65
N ALA A 70 -13.31 49.03 -4.34
CA ALA A 70 -12.77 50.06 -3.44
C ALA A 70 -12.59 49.53 -2.00
N LEU A 71 -13.52 48.72 -1.49
CA LEU A 71 -13.38 48.03 -0.20
C LEU A 71 -12.17 47.08 -0.17
N VAL A 72 -11.92 46.33 -1.24
CA VAL A 72 -10.72 45.47 -1.36
C VAL A 72 -9.43 46.30 -1.39
N PHE A 73 -9.40 47.41 -2.13
CA PHE A 73 -8.24 48.32 -2.16
C PHE A 73 -8.00 49.03 -0.83
N LEU A 74 -9.06 49.46 -0.14
CA LEU A 74 -8.96 50.03 1.20
C LEU A 74 -8.44 48.99 2.21
N TRP A 75 -8.93 47.75 2.15
CA TRP A 75 -8.45 46.64 2.98
C TRP A 75 -6.98 46.29 2.70
N GLN A 76 -6.53 46.31 1.44
CA GLN A 76 -5.10 46.16 1.14
C GLN A 76 -4.27 47.35 1.64
N SER A 77 -4.75 48.59 1.46
CA SER A 77 -4.01 49.79 1.89
C SER A 77 -3.81 49.87 3.41
N THR A 78 -4.80 49.44 4.20
CA THR A 78 -4.70 49.36 5.66
C THR A 78 -3.85 48.16 6.12
N SER A 79 -3.83 47.07 5.33
CA SER A 79 -2.97 45.90 5.61
C SER A 79 -1.49 46.11 5.27
N VAL A 80 -1.17 47.00 4.33
CA VAL A 80 0.21 47.33 3.91
C VAL A 80 0.76 48.59 4.60
N GLY A 81 -0.09 49.29 5.36
CA GLY A 81 0.20 50.57 6.03
C GLY A 81 1.21 50.55 7.20
N HIS A 82 2.13 49.59 7.30
CA HIS A 82 3.18 49.58 8.34
C HIS A 82 4.58 49.08 7.89
N VAL A 83 4.95 49.24 6.61
CA VAL A 83 6.38 49.27 6.24
C VAL A 83 6.97 50.66 6.53
N ARG A 84 7.04 50.99 7.82
CA ARG A 84 7.75 52.19 8.29
C ARG A 84 9.21 51.81 8.48
N LEU A 85 10.10 52.38 7.67
CA LEU A 85 11.56 52.27 7.78
C LEU A 85 12.04 52.96 9.07
N TYR A 86 11.74 52.36 10.23
CA TYR A 86 12.46 52.61 11.45
C TYR A 86 13.79 51.86 11.37
N THR A 87 14.85 52.61 11.07
CA THR A 87 16.19 52.30 11.55
C THR A 87 16.10 52.13 13.07
N ARG A 88 15.95 50.89 13.53
CA ARG A 88 16.05 50.58 14.96
C ARG A 88 17.45 51.01 15.41
N PRO A 89 17.60 51.74 16.52
CA PRO A 89 18.91 51.84 17.15
C PRO A 89 19.39 50.41 17.41
N PRO A 90 20.72 50.13 17.35
CA PRO A 90 21.22 48.78 17.55
C PRO A 90 20.72 48.28 18.90
N MET A 91 19.91 47.22 18.87
CA MET A 91 19.50 46.57 20.11
C MET A 91 20.79 46.19 20.85
N PRO A 92 20.93 46.48 22.15
CA PRO A 92 21.98 45.83 22.91
C PRO A 92 21.78 44.34 22.70
N LEU A 93 22.82 43.67 22.17
CA LEU A 93 22.79 42.23 21.95
C LEU A 93 22.24 41.60 23.24
N PRO A 94 21.28 40.67 23.17
CA PRO A 94 20.89 39.93 24.36
C PRO A 94 22.19 39.39 24.92
N LYS A 95 22.53 39.78 26.16
CA LYS A 95 23.67 39.20 26.85
C LYS A 95 23.39 37.70 26.82
N ARG A 96 24.08 36.96 25.94
CA ARG A 96 24.08 35.51 25.97
C ARG A 96 24.32 35.19 27.44
N PRO A 97 23.45 34.40 28.11
CA PRO A 97 23.77 33.96 29.46
C PRO A 97 25.19 33.40 29.36
N ALA A 98 26.12 34.02 30.09
CA ALA A 98 27.55 33.79 29.90
C ALA A 98 27.72 32.28 29.93
N ALA A 99 28.18 31.70 28.82
CA ALA A 99 27.93 30.31 28.52
C ALA A 99 28.29 29.48 29.75
N SER A 100 27.27 28.94 30.43
CA SER A 100 27.56 27.91 31.41
C SER A 100 28.31 26.86 30.63
N MET A 101 29.29 26.23 31.27
CA MET A 101 30.09 25.16 30.66
C MET A 101 29.23 23.88 30.58
N GLY A 102 28.04 24.04 29.98
CA GLY A 102 26.97 23.08 29.81
C GLY A 102 27.36 22.12 28.71
N GLN A 103 28.20 21.18 29.10
CA GLN A 103 28.28 19.84 28.56
C GLN A 103 28.22 19.78 27.04
N TRP A 104 29.40 19.83 26.41
CA TRP A 104 29.59 19.33 25.06
C TRP A 104 28.92 17.95 24.97
N VAL A 105 27.83 17.86 24.18
CA VAL A 105 27.29 16.56 23.79
C VAL A 105 28.33 15.97 22.86
N ALA A 106 29.22 15.15 23.44
CA ALA A 106 30.24 14.46 22.69
C ALA A 106 29.56 13.69 21.54
N SER A 107 30.10 13.81 20.33
CA SER A 107 29.60 13.08 19.17
C SER A 107 29.44 11.60 19.53
N PRO A 108 28.31 10.96 19.18
CA PRO A 108 28.05 9.59 19.59
C PRO A 108 29.23 8.70 19.15
N PRO A 109 29.76 7.84 20.03
CA PRO A 109 31.00 7.12 19.77
C PRO A 109 30.85 6.27 18.51
N VAL A 110 31.85 6.35 17.63
CA VAL A 110 31.87 5.66 16.34
C VAL A 110 32.75 4.42 16.47
N TYR A 111 32.25 3.31 15.93
CA TYR A 111 32.88 2.00 15.91
C TYR A 111 32.99 1.55 14.45
N ASP A 112 34.08 0.92 14.05
CA ASP A 112 34.22 0.28 12.74
C ASP A 112 34.02 -1.23 12.90
N LEU A 113 33.18 -1.85 12.07
CA LEU A 113 32.90 -3.29 12.15
C LEU A 113 34.18 -4.15 12.06
N ARG A 114 35.23 -3.68 11.37
CA ARG A 114 36.52 -4.37 11.24
C ARG A 114 37.29 -4.45 12.57
N GLU A 115 37.07 -3.52 13.49
CA GLU A 115 37.68 -3.54 14.83
C GLU A 115 37.23 -4.75 15.67
N PHE A 116 36.07 -5.33 15.31
CA PHE A 116 35.50 -6.54 15.92
C PHE A 116 35.85 -7.83 15.16
N GLY A 117 36.82 -7.77 14.25
CA GLY A 117 37.33 -8.93 13.51
C GLY A 117 36.50 -9.35 12.29
N ALA A 118 35.61 -8.48 11.79
CA ALA A 118 34.83 -8.77 10.60
C ALA A 118 35.65 -8.71 9.29
N VAL A 119 35.31 -9.57 8.34
CA VAL A 119 35.91 -9.68 7.01
C VAL A 119 34.85 -9.47 5.93
N GLY A 120 35.07 -8.49 5.05
CA GLY A 120 34.13 -8.06 4.01
C GLY A 120 34.26 -8.83 2.68
N ASP A 121 34.57 -10.13 2.72
CA ASP A 121 34.86 -10.99 1.56
C ASP A 121 33.61 -11.65 0.91
N GLY A 122 32.44 -11.51 1.53
CA GLY A 122 31.18 -12.14 1.13
C GLY A 122 31.09 -13.64 1.45
N ARG A 123 32.06 -14.21 2.17
CA ARG A 123 32.18 -15.65 2.46
C ARG A 123 32.33 -15.95 3.95
N THR A 124 33.02 -15.07 4.69
CA THR A 124 33.24 -15.16 6.12
C THR A 124 31.97 -14.75 6.87
N VAL A 125 31.53 -15.58 7.82
CA VAL A 125 30.32 -15.32 8.62
C VAL A 125 30.66 -14.38 9.77
N ASN A 126 30.20 -13.12 9.66
CA ASN A 126 30.54 -12.01 10.54
C ASN A 126 29.62 -11.85 11.76
N THR A 127 28.71 -12.80 12.03
CA THR A 127 27.70 -12.69 13.10
C THR A 127 28.30 -12.32 14.45
N ALA A 128 29.37 -13.02 14.86
CA ALA A 128 30.04 -12.76 16.14
C ALA A 128 30.67 -11.36 16.22
N ALA A 129 31.15 -10.81 15.10
CA ALA A 129 31.69 -9.45 15.03
C ALA A 129 30.58 -8.39 15.14
N PHE A 130 29.43 -8.63 14.50
CA PHE A 130 28.23 -7.79 14.66
C PHE A 130 27.70 -7.83 16.10
N GLU A 131 27.61 -9.02 16.71
CA GLU A 131 27.16 -9.19 18.10
C GLU A 131 28.12 -8.50 19.10
N ALA A 132 29.44 -8.66 18.93
CA ALA A 132 30.44 -7.98 19.75
C ALA A 132 30.38 -6.45 19.60
N ALA A 133 30.18 -5.94 18.38
CA ALA A 133 30.02 -4.51 18.12
C ALA A 133 28.75 -3.95 18.78
N VAL A 134 27.63 -4.66 18.69
CA VAL A 134 26.37 -4.27 19.35
C VAL A 134 26.51 -4.29 20.87
N ALA A 135 27.20 -5.29 21.45
CA ALA A 135 27.46 -5.36 22.88
C ALA A 135 28.29 -4.15 23.37
N ALA A 136 29.40 -3.84 22.70
CA ALA A 136 30.23 -2.68 23.04
C ALA A 136 29.50 -1.33 22.92
N ILE A 137 28.56 -1.20 21.98
CA ILE A 137 27.69 -0.03 21.83
C ILE A 137 26.65 0.04 22.96
N ALA A 138 26.08 -1.10 23.36
CA ALA A 138 25.10 -1.19 24.43
C ALA A 138 25.70 -0.80 25.79
N GLU A 139 26.88 -1.32 26.13
CA GLU A 139 27.61 -1.00 27.37
C GLU A 139 27.92 0.48 27.52
N ARG A 140 28.16 1.17 26.39
CA ARG A 140 28.51 2.60 26.34
C ARG A 140 27.31 3.52 26.12
N GLY A 141 26.08 3.00 26.22
CA GLY A 141 24.84 3.77 26.22
C GLY A 141 24.37 4.26 24.84
N GLY A 142 24.92 3.74 23.76
CA GLY A 142 24.64 4.13 22.38
C GLY A 142 25.88 4.49 21.57
N GLY A 143 25.71 4.70 20.26
CA GLY A 143 26.83 4.95 19.34
C GLY A 143 26.50 4.65 17.88
N ARG A 144 27.48 4.78 16.99
CA ARG A 144 27.35 4.49 15.55
C ARG A 144 28.29 3.36 15.14
N LEU A 145 27.73 2.24 14.69
CA LEU A 145 28.49 1.18 14.01
C LEU A 145 28.61 1.51 12.52
N THR A 146 29.84 1.62 12.04
CA THR A 146 30.18 1.87 10.64
C THR A 146 30.54 0.55 9.96
N VAL A 147 29.81 0.21 8.92
CA VAL A 147 30.10 -0.93 8.04
C VAL A 147 30.74 -0.37 6.77
N PRO A 148 32.05 -0.60 6.54
CA PRO A 148 32.75 -0.08 5.37
C PRO A 148 32.35 -0.82 4.08
N ALA A 149 32.81 -0.31 2.93
CA ALA A 149 32.61 -0.96 1.65
C ALA A 149 33.16 -2.40 1.67
N GLY A 150 32.42 -3.34 1.07
CA GLY A 150 32.69 -4.77 1.17
C GLY A 150 31.40 -5.60 1.29
N ARG A 151 31.54 -6.92 1.28
CA ARG A 151 30.42 -7.87 1.32
C ARG A 151 30.43 -8.62 2.64
N TRP A 152 29.43 -8.37 3.48
CA TRP A 152 29.41 -8.77 4.88
C TRP A 152 28.37 -9.87 5.09
N LEU A 153 28.80 -11.13 4.93
CA LEU A 153 27.93 -12.28 5.19
C LEU A 153 27.67 -12.41 6.70
N THR A 154 26.41 -12.54 7.10
CA THR A 154 26.02 -12.62 8.51
C THR A 154 24.71 -13.38 8.72
N ALA A 155 24.54 -13.95 9.92
CA ALA A 155 23.26 -14.48 10.38
C ALA A 155 22.41 -13.36 11.03
N PRO A 156 21.13 -13.59 11.37
CA PRO A 156 20.36 -12.63 12.15
C PRO A 156 21.05 -12.34 13.49
N PHE A 157 21.19 -11.05 13.83
CA PHE A 157 21.71 -10.57 15.10
C PHE A 157 20.78 -9.48 15.64
N ASN A 158 20.70 -9.35 16.96
CA ASN A 158 19.85 -8.35 17.60
C ASN A 158 20.52 -6.97 17.60
N LEU A 159 19.72 -5.91 17.46
CA LEU A 159 20.15 -4.52 17.60
C LEU A 159 19.88 -4.02 19.03
N THR A 160 20.65 -3.03 19.48
CA THR A 160 20.48 -2.39 20.80
C THR A 160 19.82 -1.01 20.69
N SER A 161 19.37 -0.46 21.82
CA SER A 161 18.83 0.90 21.88
C SER A 161 19.91 1.95 21.64
N ARG A 162 19.52 3.10 21.05
CA ARG A 162 20.41 4.25 20.80
C ARG A 162 21.63 3.97 19.91
N MET A 163 21.60 2.89 19.12
CA MET A 163 22.60 2.63 18.08
C MET A 163 22.20 3.22 16.73
N THR A 164 23.19 3.58 15.91
CA THR A 164 23.05 3.87 14.48
C THR A 164 23.88 2.86 13.69
N LEU A 165 23.25 2.04 12.84
CA LEU A 165 23.97 1.23 11.87
C LEU A 165 24.16 2.04 10.58
N PHE A 166 25.40 2.41 10.27
CA PHE A 166 25.75 3.20 9.10
C PHE A 166 26.46 2.32 8.07
N LEU A 167 25.85 2.17 6.89
CA LEU A 167 26.43 1.46 5.76
C LEU A 167 27.15 2.47 4.86
N ALA A 168 28.44 2.29 4.62
CA ALA A 168 29.18 3.09 3.66
C ALA A 168 28.75 2.76 2.21
N SER A 169 29.04 3.66 1.27
CA SER A 169 28.84 3.39 -0.16
C SER A 169 29.61 2.13 -0.58
N GLY A 170 28.93 1.16 -1.19
CA GLY A 170 29.51 -0.14 -1.55
C GLY A 170 29.55 -1.18 -0.41
N ALA A 171 28.87 -0.96 0.71
CA ALA A 171 28.66 -1.97 1.75
C ALA A 171 27.42 -2.82 1.45
N GLU A 172 27.60 -4.13 1.26
CA GLU A 172 26.51 -5.11 1.09
C GLU A 172 26.44 -5.99 2.35
N ILE A 173 25.31 -6.00 3.07
CA ILE A 173 25.04 -7.03 4.09
C ILE A 173 24.37 -8.22 3.40
N LEU A 174 25.01 -9.38 3.46
CA LEU A 174 24.50 -10.62 2.88
C LEU A 174 23.92 -11.50 4.00
N GLY A 175 22.65 -11.88 3.90
CA GLY A 175 22.05 -12.86 4.81
C GLY A 175 22.48 -14.29 4.45
N VAL A 176 22.89 -15.09 5.44
CA VAL A 176 23.13 -16.53 5.23
C VAL A 176 21.84 -17.23 4.78
N GLN A 177 21.88 -17.87 3.61
CA GLN A 177 20.70 -18.51 3.00
C GLN A 177 20.32 -19.86 3.62
N CYS A 178 21.17 -20.43 4.48
CA CYS A 178 20.91 -21.68 5.19
C CYS A 178 21.50 -21.62 6.61
N TRP A 179 20.73 -22.03 7.63
CA TRP A 179 21.25 -22.11 9.01
C TRP A 179 22.16 -23.32 9.26
N CYS A 180 22.42 -24.14 8.24
CA CYS A 180 23.11 -25.43 8.34
C CYS A 180 24.61 -25.37 8.73
N ILE A 181 25.13 -24.20 9.13
CA ILE A 181 26.56 -23.97 9.40
C ILE A 181 26.85 -23.70 10.91
N TYR A 182 25.84 -23.47 11.76
CA TYR A 182 26.09 -23.19 13.18
C TYR A 182 26.29 -24.46 14.02
N ARG A 183 27.56 -24.84 14.22
CA ARG A 183 27.96 -25.96 15.09
C ARG A 183 28.36 -25.48 16.49
N LYS A 184 27.49 -25.71 17.48
CA LYS A 184 27.85 -26.21 18.82
C LYS A 184 26.56 -26.63 19.56
N ARG A 185 26.39 -27.95 19.77
CA ARG A 185 25.25 -28.64 20.44
C ARG A 185 23.93 -28.71 19.64
N ASP A 186 23.84 -29.74 18.80
CA ASP A 186 22.71 -30.68 18.69
C ASP A 186 21.26 -30.16 18.75
N VAL A 187 20.87 -29.24 17.86
CA VAL A 187 19.53 -29.27 17.22
C VAL A 187 19.64 -28.79 15.78
N TRP A 188 19.28 -29.63 14.82
CA TRP A 188 19.11 -29.21 13.42
C TRP A 188 17.84 -28.36 13.28
N ARG A 189 17.99 -27.03 13.24
CA ARG A 189 16.91 -26.12 12.78
C ARG A 189 17.20 -25.65 11.36
N CYS A 190 16.68 -26.38 10.38
CA CYS A 190 16.37 -25.77 9.09
C CYS A 190 15.48 -24.54 9.34
N PHE A 191 15.72 -23.42 8.64
CA PHE A 191 14.83 -22.25 8.72
C PHE A 191 13.45 -22.65 8.19
N LYS A 192 12.55 -23.03 9.11
CA LYS A 192 11.12 -22.82 8.90
C LYS A 192 10.93 -21.31 8.85
N HIS A 193 10.36 -20.78 7.78
CA HIS A 193 10.05 -19.36 7.69
C HIS A 193 8.88 -19.08 8.62
N LEU A 194 9.19 -18.73 9.87
CA LEU A 194 8.22 -18.42 10.92
C LEU A 194 7.85 -16.95 10.86
N VAL A 195 6.56 -16.69 10.66
CA VAL A 195 5.95 -15.36 10.77
C VAL A 195 4.95 -15.44 11.91
N GLU A 196 5.28 -14.83 13.05
CA GLU A 196 4.45 -14.92 14.26
C GLU A 196 4.17 -13.58 14.93
N ASN A 197 3.05 -13.52 15.65
CA ASN A 197 2.63 -12.38 16.47
C ASN A 197 2.43 -11.09 15.65
N VAL A 198 1.85 -11.21 14.44
CA VAL A 198 1.67 -10.10 13.51
C VAL A 198 0.23 -9.59 13.54
N HIS A 199 0.06 -8.28 13.74
CA HIS A 199 -1.22 -7.59 13.54
C HIS A 199 -1.20 -6.85 12.20
N ILE A 200 -2.16 -7.15 11.32
CA ILE A 200 -2.34 -6.50 10.01
C ILE A 200 -3.67 -5.76 10.02
N TRP A 201 -3.62 -4.43 9.89
CA TRP A 201 -4.80 -3.56 9.89
C TRP A 201 -4.99 -2.82 8.56
N ASP A 202 -6.24 -2.49 8.24
CA ASP A 202 -6.68 -1.61 7.13
C ASP A 202 -5.98 -1.85 5.78
N SER A 203 -5.74 -3.12 5.47
CA SER A 203 -4.86 -3.54 4.37
C SER A 203 -5.62 -4.20 3.23
N ARG A 204 -5.18 -3.95 1.99
CA ARG A 204 -5.76 -4.60 0.79
C ARG A 204 -5.59 -6.11 0.80
N ARG A 205 -4.51 -6.62 1.39
CA ARG A 205 -4.15 -8.03 1.55
C ARG A 205 -3.49 -8.23 2.91
N GLY A 206 -3.73 -9.35 3.58
CA GLY A 206 -3.01 -9.75 4.78
C GLY A 206 -1.74 -10.53 4.42
N VAL A 207 -1.78 -11.85 4.58
CA VAL A 207 -0.73 -12.74 4.09
C VAL A 207 -0.85 -12.90 2.58
N ARG A 208 0.24 -12.68 1.84
CA ARG A 208 0.26 -12.81 0.37
C ARG A 208 1.47 -13.60 -0.10
N ILE A 209 1.21 -14.72 -0.79
CA ILE A 209 2.19 -15.45 -1.59
C ILE A 209 1.85 -15.25 -3.07
N LYS A 210 2.86 -14.94 -3.89
CA LYS A 210 2.73 -14.73 -5.33
C LYS A 210 3.85 -15.44 -6.08
N THR A 211 3.51 -16.14 -7.16
CA THR A 211 4.48 -16.68 -8.12
C THR A 211 3.81 -16.89 -9.49
N ALA A 212 4.60 -17.28 -10.49
CA ALA A 212 4.17 -17.56 -11.85
C ALA A 212 5.00 -18.71 -12.47
N PRO A 213 4.53 -19.34 -13.56
CA PRO A 213 5.38 -20.17 -14.41
C PRO A 213 6.63 -19.40 -14.83
N GLY A 214 7.79 -20.04 -14.84
CA GLY A 214 9.06 -19.40 -15.16
C GLY A 214 9.73 -18.60 -14.03
N ARG A 215 9.27 -18.75 -12.78
CA ARG A 215 10.02 -18.31 -11.59
C ARG A 215 10.97 -19.38 -11.03
N GLY A 216 10.71 -20.65 -11.31
CA GLY A 216 11.47 -21.80 -10.81
C GLY A 216 11.50 -21.90 -9.28
N ALA A 217 12.48 -22.66 -8.78
CA ALA A 217 12.73 -22.85 -7.34
C ALA A 217 11.50 -23.36 -6.54
N TYR A 218 11.45 -23.04 -5.24
CA TYR A 218 10.42 -23.52 -4.34
C TYR A 218 9.98 -22.45 -3.33
N VAL A 219 8.73 -22.55 -2.87
CA VAL A 219 8.14 -21.77 -1.79
C VAL A 219 7.57 -22.77 -0.79
N SER A 220 8.36 -23.15 0.22
CA SER A 220 7.96 -24.20 1.16
C SER A 220 8.48 -24.03 2.59
N ASN A 221 7.91 -24.81 3.50
CA ASN A 221 8.26 -24.85 4.93
C ASN A 221 8.01 -23.50 5.64
N ILE A 222 6.87 -22.88 5.36
CA ILE A 222 6.46 -21.59 5.92
C ILE A 222 5.42 -21.80 7.01
N VAL A 223 5.60 -21.14 8.16
CA VAL A 223 4.73 -21.24 9.33
C VAL A 223 4.21 -19.85 9.69
N TYR A 224 2.91 -19.64 9.58
CA TYR A 224 2.21 -18.44 10.03
C TYR A 224 1.50 -18.75 11.36
N ARG A 225 1.81 -18.00 12.41
CA ARG A 225 1.31 -18.26 13.78
C ARG A 225 0.79 -16.98 14.45
N ASN A 226 -0.34 -17.06 15.17
CA ASN A 226 -0.84 -15.94 15.98
C ASN A 226 -0.91 -14.62 15.18
N ILE A 227 -1.69 -14.62 14.10
CA ILE A 227 -1.85 -13.45 13.21
C ILE A 227 -3.25 -12.88 13.40
N THR A 228 -3.32 -11.56 13.61
CA THR A 228 -4.57 -10.83 13.75
C THR A 228 -4.84 -9.99 12.51
N LEU A 229 -6.01 -10.15 11.88
CA LEU A 229 -6.43 -9.45 10.67
C LEU A 229 -7.60 -8.50 10.97
N HIS A 230 -7.39 -7.19 10.89
CA HIS A 230 -8.43 -6.18 11.18
C HIS A 230 -8.74 -5.31 9.96
N LYS A 231 -10.00 -5.28 9.51
CA LYS A 231 -10.44 -4.50 8.32
C LYS A 231 -9.65 -4.81 7.03
N VAL A 232 -9.33 -6.08 6.79
CA VAL A 232 -8.52 -6.52 5.64
C VAL A 232 -9.41 -6.94 4.46
N ARG A 233 -9.16 -6.47 3.22
CA ARG A 233 -10.01 -6.85 2.06
C ARG A 233 -9.89 -8.34 1.70
N VAL A 234 -8.69 -8.93 1.72
CA VAL A 234 -8.49 -10.39 1.60
C VAL A 234 -7.44 -10.83 2.61
N GLY A 235 -7.79 -11.75 3.52
CA GLY A 235 -6.96 -12.16 4.65
C GLY A 235 -5.69 -12.90 4.21
N ILE A 236 -5.85 -14.12 3.72
CA ILE A 236 -4.78 -14.94 3.14
C ILE A 236 -5.02 -15.04 1.64
N VAL A 237 -3.98 -14.74 0.83
CA VAL A 237 -4.02 -14.93 -0.62
C VAL A 237 -2.78 -15.69 -1.11
N ILE A 238 -3.00 -16.69 -1.95
CA ILE A 238 -1.96 -17.36 -2.73
C ILE A 238 -2.37 -17.28 -4.20
N LYS A 239 -1.45 -16.86 -5.07
CA LYS A 239 -1.63 -16.79 -6.52
C LYS A 239 -0.44 -17.39 -7.24
N THR A 240 -0.70 -18.33 -8.16
CA THR A 240 0.30 -18.96 -9.03
C THR A 240 0.26 -18.45 -10.48
N ASP A 241 -0.63 -17.49 -10.77
CA ASP A 241 -0.91 -16.87 -12.07
C ASP A 241 -0.34 -15.44 -12.17
N TYR A 242 0.74 -15.15 -11.44
CA TYR A 242 1.21 -13.78 -11.25
C TYR A 242 2.16 -13.33 -12.36
N ASN A 243 1.61 -13.12 -13.56
CA ASN A 243 2.28 -12.81 -14.84
C ASN A 243 3.00 -11.44 -14.89
N GLU A 244 3.84 -11.16 -13.89
CA GLU A 244 4.83 -10.07 -13.89
C GLU A 244 6.23 -10.72 -13.86
N HIS A 245 7.03 -10.52 -14.91
CA HIS A 245 8.43 -10.96 -15.00
C HIS A 245 9.37 -9.75 -15.09
N PRO A 246 10.63 -9.84 -14.62
CA PRO A 246 11.58 -8.74 -14.68
C PRO A 246 12.08 -8.45 -16.10
N ASP A 247 12.05 -9.46 -16.96
CA ASP A 247 12.48 -9.47 -18.36
C ASP A 247 11.66 -10.53 -19.14
N GLU A 248 11.78 -10.51 -20.47
CA GLU A 248 11.13 -11.45 -21.39
C GLU A 248 11.95 -12.75 -21.63
N GLY A 249 13.13 -12.88 -20.99
CA GLY A 249 14.09 -13.97 -21.19
C GLY A 249 13.93 -15.13 -20.21
N PHE A 250 12.85 -15.16 -19.44
CA PHE A 250 12.55 -16.24 -18.50
C PHE A 250 12.19 -17.54 -19.22
N ASP A 251 12.56 -18.70 -18.66
CA ASP A 251 12.13 -20.01 -19.16
C ASP A 251 10.70 -20.32 -18.67
N PRO A 252 9.67 -20.36 -19.53
CA PRO A 252 8.30 -20.64 -19.09
C PRO A 252 8.13 -22.02 -18.45
N LYS A 253 9.04 -22.96 -18.72
CA LYS A 253 9.01 -24.33 -18.17
C LYS A 253 9.56 -24.41 -16.75
N ALA A 254 10.23 -23.37 -16.25
CA ALA A 254 10.74 -23.32 -14.88
C ALA A 254 9.59 -23.08 -13.88
N VAL A 255 8.79 -24.12 -13.61
CA VAL A 255 7.66 -24.05 -12.68
C VAL A 255 8.13 -24.07 -11.21
N PRO A 256 7.60 -23.19 -10.34
CA PRO A 256 7.89 -23.17 -8.91
C PRO A 256 7.15 -24.29 -8.15
N ILE A 257 7.78 -24.91 -7.16
CA ILE A 257 7.11 -25.87 -6.27
C ILE A 257 6.55 -25.14 -5.03
N ILE A 258 5.25 -25.27 -4.74
CA ILE A 258 4.63 -24.65 -3.56
C ILE A 258 4.01 -25.71 -2.64
N GLY A 259 4.42 -25.71 -1.37
CA GLY A 259 3.73 -26.51 -0.37
C GLY A 259 4.38 -26.52 1.01
N ASN A 260 3.88 -27.33 1.93
CA ASN A 260 4.28 -27.34 3.34
C ASN A 260 4.11 -25.96 4.00
N ILE A 261 2.90 -25.41 3.93
CA ILE A 261 2.57 -24.09 4.49
C ILE A 261 1.51 -24.27 5.58
N SER A 262 1.81 -23.88 6.82
CA SER A 262 0.89 -24.02 7.94
C SER A 262 0.44 -22.68 8.51
N TYR A 263 -0.85 -22.54 8.74
CA TYR A 263 -1.50 -21.40 9.38
C TYR A 263 -2.08 -21.85 10.72
N THR A 264 -1.63 -21.26 11.83
CA THR A 264 -2.02 -21.65 13.20
C THR A 264 -2.47 -20.44 14.00
N SER A 265 -3.62 -20.50 14.68
CA SER A 265 -4.12 -19.41 15.53
C SER A 265 -4.28 -18.10 14.73
N ILE A 266 -5.05 -18.15 13.65
CA ILE A 266 -5.29 -16.98 12.79
C ILE A 266 -6.64 -16.37 13.16
N HIS A 267 -6.62 -15.13 13.66
CA HIS A 267 -7.79 -14.42 14.13
C HIS A 267 -8.08 -13.21 13.24
N GLY A 268 -9.34 -12.81 13.13
CA GLY A 268 -9.64 -11.56 12.42
C GLY A 268 -11.05 -11.04 12.58
N GLN A 269 -11.24 -9.77 12.27
CA GLN A 269 -12.51 -9.06 12.33
C GLN A 269 -12.64 -8.07 11.16
N GLY A 270 -13.79 -8.07 10.51
CA GLY A 270 -14.07 -7.18 9.40
C GLY A 270 -13.30 -7.53 8.14
N VAL A 271 -13.05 -8.82 7.88
CA VAL A 271 -12.36 -9.29 6.68
C VAL A 271 -13.38 -9.62 5.57
N ARG A 272 -13.20 -9.11 4.34
CA ARG A 272 -14.18 -9.36 3.26
C ARG A 272 -14.07 -10.75 2.62
N VAL A 273 -12.85 -11.26 2.44
CA VAL A 273 -12.58 -12.64 1.99
C VAL A 273 -11.45 -13.23 2.86
N PRO A 274 -11.74 -14.11 3.84
CA PRO A 274 -10.72 -14.65 4.73
C PRO A 274 -9.59 -15.40 4.02
N VAL A 275 -9.89 -16.28 3.05
CA VAL A 275 -8.88 -17.07 2.34
C VAL A 275 -9.22 -17.20 0.86
N ARG A 276 -8.22 -16.95 0.00
CA ARG A 276 -8.28 -17.16 -1.45
C ARG A 276 -6.97 -17.79 -1.95
N ILE A 277 -6.98 -19.10 -2.20
CA ILE A 277 -5.84 -19.84 -2.73
C ILE A 277 -6.14 -20.24 -4.17
N GLN A 278 -5.36 -19.69 -5.10
CA GLN A 278 -5.49 -19.91 -6.53
C GLN A 278 -4.20 -20.59 -7.02
N GLY A 279 -4.22 -21.93 -7.03
CA GLY A 279 -3.25 -22.74 -7.75
C GLY A 279 -3.65 -22.93 -9.21
N SER A 280 -2.84 -23.68 -9.96
CA SER A 280 -3.10 -24.10 -11.32
C SER A 280 -2.77 -25.60 -11.50
N ALA A 281 -3.12 -26.19 -12.64
CA ALA A 281 -2.72 -27.57 -12.95
C ALA A 281 -1.19 -27.74 -13.05
N GLU A 282 -0.48 -26.70 -13.50
CA GLU A 282 0.99 -26.66 -13.59
C GLU A 282 1.67 -26.38 -12.23
N ILE A 283 1.02 -25.57 -11.39
CA ILE A 283 1.53 -25.15 -10.08
C ILE A 283 0.42 -25.40 -9.03
N PRO A 284 0.20 -26.66 -8.62
CA PRO A 284 -0.73 -26.98 -7.55
C PRO A 284 -0.14 -26.54 -6.19
N VAL A 285 -1.01 -26.10 -5.28
CA VAL A 285 -0.61 -25.71 -3.92
C VAL A 285 -0.84 -26.90 -2.98
N THR A 286 0.24 -27.50 -2.49
CA THR A 286 0.18 -28.80 -1.78
C THR A 286 0.49 -28.69 -0.28
N ASN A 287 0.02 -29.65 0.52
CA ASN A 287 0.27 -29.74 1.96
C ASN A 287 0.08 -28.40 2.70
N VAL A 288 -1.05 -27.74 2.46
CA VAL A 288 -1.49 -26.56 3.23
C VAL A 288 -2.20 -27.03 4.48
N THR A 289 -1.83 -26.54 5.66
CA THR A 289 -2.52 -26.87 6.93
C THR A 289 -3.14 -25.62 7.54
N PHE A 290 -4.41 -25.69 7.94
CA PHE A 290 -5.06 -24.70 8.80
C PHE A 290 -5.36 -25.32 10.17
N HIS A 291 -5.04 -24.60 11.25
CA HIS A 291 -5.26 -25.02 12.63
C HIS A 291 -5.74 -23.82 13.46
N ASP A 292 -6.88 -23.95 14.14
CA ASP A 292 -7.52 -22.88 14.93
C ASP A 292 -7.56 -21.52 14.22
N MET A 293 -8.50 -21.37 13.28
CA MET A 293 -8.69 -20.14 12.52
C MET A 293 -10.10 -19.59 12.76
N SER A 294 -10.21 -18.32 13.17
CA SER A 294 -11.51 -17.67 13.35
C SER A 294 -11.46 -16.25 12.82
N VAL A 295 -12.03 -16.04 11.63
CA VAL A 295 -12.04 -14.75 10.93
C VAL A 295 -13.48 -14.26 10.72
N GLY A 296 -13.85 -13.22 11.48
CA GLY A 296 -15.12 -12.52 11.36
C GLY A 296 -15.23 -11.78 10.03
N ILE A 297 -16.24 -12.15 9.24
CA ILE A 297 -16.52 -11.60 7.91
C ILE A 297 -17.46 -10.39 7.96
N VAL A 298 -17.26 -9.42 7.04
CA VAL A 298 -18.16 -8.26 6.89
C VAL A 298 -19.49 -8.66 6.25
N ASP A 299 -19.42 -9.36 5.11
CA ASP A 299 -20.58 -9.76 4.31
C ASP A 299 -20.76 -11.28 4.36
N LYS A 300 -21.98 -11.75 4.64
CA LYS A 300 -22.35 -13.18 4.50
C LYS A 300 -22.62 -13.55 3.04
N LYS A 301 -21.62 -13.39 2.17
CA LYS A 301 -21.68 -13.88 0.77
C LYS A 301 -21.33 -15.36 0.69
N PHE A 302 -21.80 -16.03 -0.35
CA PHE A 302 -21.30 -17.36 -0.71
C PHE A 302 -19.81 -17.26 -1.14
N HIS A 303 -19.05 -18.35 -0.96
CA HIS A 303 -17.63 -18.45 -1.34
C HIS A 303 -16.67 -17.47 -0.62
N VAL A 304 -16.73 -17.41 0.73
CA VAL A 304 -15.78 -16.66 1.57
C VAL A 304 -14.40 -17.33 1.72
N PHE A 305 -14.35 -18.65 1.56
CA PHE A 305 -13.12 -19.45 1.49
C PHE A 305 -13.05 -20.02 0.07
N GLN A 306 -12.07 -19.58 -0.72
CA GLN A 306 -11.98 -19.88 -2.16
C GLN A 306 -10.71 -20.66 -2.45
N CYS A 307 -10.85 -21.80 -3.14
CA CYS A 307 -9.74 -22.68 -3.51
C CYS A 307 -9.85 -23.14 -4.97
N ALA A 308 -8.71 -23.28 -5.63
CA ALA A 308 -8.55 -24.05 -6.87
C ALA A 308 -7.15 -24.69 -6.90
N PHE A 309 -7.08 -25.96 -7.31
CA PHE A 309 -5.82 -26.74 -7.33
C PHE A 309 -5.06 -26.68 -6.00
N VAL A 310 -5.77 -26.97 -4.91
CA VAL A 310 -5.25 -26.95 -3.54
C VAL A 310 -5.44 -28.32 -2.92
N GLN A 311 -4.39 -28.85 -2.31
CA GLN A 311 -4.40 -30.05 -1.49
C GLN A 311 -3.86 -29.72 -0.10
N GLY A 312 -4.50 -30.24 0.93
CA GLY A 312 -4.15 -29.90 2.30
C GLY A 312 -5.22 -30.33 3.29
N GLN A 313 -5.06 -29.89 4.52
CA GLN A 313 -5.84 -30.33 5.66
C GLN A 313 -6.24 -29.17 6.58
N VAL A 314 -7.34 -29.36 7.29
CA VAL A 314 -7.87 -28.49 8.31
C VAL A 314 -7.99 -29.30 9.60
N ILE A 315 -7.44 -28.79 10.70
CA ILE A 315 -7.39 -29.46 11.99
C ILE A 315 -8.06 -28.55 13.03
N GLY A 316 -8.99 -29.12 13.81
CA GLY A 316 -9.68 -28.37 14.86
C GLY A 316 -10.67 -27.33 14.33
N SER A 317 -10.79 -26.21 15.02
CA SER A 317 -11.84 -25.22 14.74
C SER A 317 -11.45 -24.23 13.62
N VAL A 318 -12.21 -24.20 12.51
CA VAL A 318 -12.01 -23.22 11.43
C VAL A 318 -13.31 -22.54 11.02
N PHE A 319 -13.32 -21.21 11.13
CA PHE A 319 -14.39 -20.32 10.72
C PHE A 319 -13.86 -19.17 9.84
N PRO A 320 -14.47 -18.88 8.67
CA PRO A 320 -15.64 -19.56 8.08
C PRO A 320 -15.32 -20.96 7.53
N MET A 321 -16.35 -21.70 7.13
CA MET A 321 -16.22 -23.08 6.63
C MET A 321 -15.19 -23.18 5.48
N PRO A 322 -14.24 -24.12 5.54
CA PRO A 322 -13.20 -24.28 4.52
C PRO A 322 -13.71 -24.95 3.23
N CYS A 323 -12.86 -24.90 2.19
CA CYS A 323 -13.11 -25.52 0.88
C CYS A 323 -13.29 -27.04 0.93
N LYS A 324 -14.03 -27.60 -0.04
CA LYS A 324 -14.22 -29.05 -0.21
C LYS A 324 -12.96 -29.81 -0.66
N ASN A 325 -11.93 -29.08 -1.07
CA ASN A 325 -10.65 -29.60 -1.56
C ASN A 325 -9.67 -29.93 -0.41
N LEU A 326 -10.00 -29.55 0.84
CA LEU A 326 -9.18 -29.80 2.03
C LEU A 326 -9.78 -30.93 2.86
N ASP A 327 -8.94 -31.83 3.36
CA ASP A 327 -9.31 -32.87 4.32
C ASP A 327 -9.61 -32.23 5.68
N LEU A 328 -10.67 -32.66 6.35
CA LEU A 328 -11.12 -32.14 7.64
C LEU A 328 -10.84 -33.15 8.74
N TYR A 329 -10.08 -32.73 9.75
CA TYR A 329 -9.70 -33.52 10.91
C TYR A 329 -10.22 -32.88 12.21
N ASN A 330 -10.64 -33.71 13.16
CA ASN A 330 -10.96 -33.24 14.52
C ASN A 330 -9.68 -32.89 15.31
N GLU A 331 -9.83 -32.43 16.55
CA GLU A 331 -8.71 -32.08 17.43
C GLU A 331 -7.82 -33.31 17.75
N GLN A 332 -8.41 -34.51 17.73
CA GLN A 332 -7.76 -35.80 17.91
C GLN A 332 -7.01 -36.29 16.66
N ARG A 333 -7.07 -35.54 15.54
CA ARG A 333 -6.50 -35.86 14.21
C ARG A 333 -7.11 -37.08 13.53
N GLU A 334 -8.36 -37.39 13.83
CA GLU A 334 -9.16 -38.36 13.10
C GLU A 334 -9.85 -37.67 11.91
N LEU A 335 -9.92 -38.35 10.76
CA LEU A 335 -10.49 -37.79 9.54
C LEU A 335 -12.03 -37.72 9.65
N VAL A 336 -12.56 -36.51 9.79
CA VAL A 336 -14.00 -36.23 9.86
C VAL A 336 -14.63 -36.20 8.47
N LYS A 337 -13.92 -35.65 7.48
CA LYS A 337 -14.39 -35.59 6.10
C LYS A 337 -13.22 -35.52 5.12
N GLN A 338 -13.21 -36.44 4.17
CA GLN A 338 -12.24 -36.46 3.08
C GLN A 338 -12.55 -35.38 2.03
N SER A 339 -11.50 -34.83 1.43
CA SER A 339 -11.56 -33.94 0.27
C SER A 339 -12.24 -34.66 -0.90
N THR A 340 -13.16 -33.94 -1.57
CA THR A 340 -14.05 -34.54 -2.59
C THR A 340 -13.75 -34.05 -4.00
N LEU A 341 -13.05 -32.91 -4.15
CA LEU A 341 -12.83 -32.25 -5.44
C LEU A 341 -11.44 -31.59 -5.47
N GLN A 342 -10.40 -32.29 -5.93
CA GLN A 342 -9.03 -31.74 -5.90
C GLN A 342 -8.78 -30.69 -7.01
N ASN A 343 -9.49 -30.78 -8.14
CA ASN A 343 -9.21 -30.05 -9.38
C ASN A 343 -10.31 -29.06 -9.82
N ILE A 344 -11.19 -28.63 -8.92
CA ILE A 344 -12.29 -27.69 -9.22
C ILE A 344 -12.04 -26.35 -8.53
N SER A 345 -12.39 -25.27 -9.23
CA SER A 345 -12.26 -23.89 -8.74
C SER A 345 -13.55 -23.36 -8.12
N ASP A 346 -13.59 -23.24 -6.79
CA ASP A 346 -14.64 -22.53 -6.05
C ASP A 346 -14.37 -21.00 -6.04
N ILE A 347 -13.82 -20.45 -7.13
CA ILE A 347 -13.38 -19.05 -7.24
C ILE A 347 -14.47 -18.22 -7.93
N ASP A 348 -15.13 -17.36 -7.16
CA ASP A 348 -15.97 -16.30 -7.69
C ASP A 348 -15.19 -14.97 -7.81
N TYR A 349 -15.20 -14.40 -9.01
CA TYR A 349 -14.54 -13.15 -9.39
C TYR A 349 -15.45 -11.89 -9.28
N SER A 350 -16.73 -12.02 -8.94
CA SER A 350 -17.75 -10.94 -8.96
C SER A 350 -17.68 -9.87 -7.83
N PHE A 351 -16.47 -9.41 -7.42
CA PHE A 351 -16.24 -8.73 -6.11
C PHE A 351 -15.50 -7.37 -6.05
#